data_AF-A0A367ZAS7-F1
#
_entry.id   AF-A0A367ZAS7-F1
#
_cell.length_a   1.000
_cell.length_b   1.000
_cell.length_c   1.000
_cell.angle_alpha   90.00
_cell.angle_beta   90.00
_cell.angle_gamma   90.00
#
_symmetry.space_group_name_H-M   'P 1'
#
loop_
_entity.id
_entity.type
_entity.pdbx_description
1 polymer ?
#
loop_
_entity_poly.entity_id
_entity_poly.type
_entity_poly.pdbx_seq_one_letter_code
_entity_poly.pdbx_strand_id
1 'polypeptide(L)'
;MQVHWWNLKPFQKGISGWFFIGALTIFLSGCAYQTGGFAVTEILTPEPATVQPSATAIAQNQPIHITLHPTLTATALPSLQPSSTPIPQSEICSPLVSAKRSELIEIVSDGFHPPPPGQDGRHQGVDFAYYRKFGRASIAGDGFQAVLDGKVAALIVDRFPYGNALIIETPPLLVPSWVRENIQLAQGESLYVLYAHLAEFYPTEIGETVSSCQLIGVVGNSGNAGVAHLHLKVRIGEEGQILSSMAYYVATATPEERQAYLRWRTSGEFRAIDPMTIFVENGE
;
A
#
# COMPACT_ATOMS: atom_id res chain seq x y z
N MET A 1 21.37 -52.78 11.72
CA MET A 1 20.64 -52.17 10.61
C MET A 1 21.60 -51.20 9.94
N GLN A 2 22.35 -51.69 8.93
CA GLN A 2 23.45 -50.96 8.29
C GLN A 2 22.89 -49.98 7.25
N VAL A 3 23.32 -48.72 7.35
CA VAL A 3 22.99 -47.65 6.41
C VAL A 3 24.07 -47.65 5.32
N HIS A 4 23.68 -48.04 4.10
CA HIS A 4 24.55 -48.01 2.93
C HIS A 4 24.59 -46.60 2.34
N TRP A 5 25.80 -46.04 2.33
CA TRP A 5 26.13 -44.79 1.65
C TRP A 5 26.30 -45.06 0.15
N TRP A 6 25.54 -44.34 -0.68
CA TRP A 6 25.69 -44.38 -2.13
C TRP A 6 26.79 -43.42 -2.58
N ASN A 7 27.83 -43.99 -3.21
CA ASN A 7 28.89 -43.29 -3.92
C ASN A 7 28.35 -42.66 -5.21
N LEU A 8 28.40 -41.33 -5.33
CA LEU A 8 28.24 -40.63 -6.61
C LEU A 8 29.62 -40.44 -7.25
N LYS A 9 29.81 -41.03 -8.43
CA LYS A 9 30.98 -40.80 -9.29
C LYS A 9 30.83 -39.44 -10.00
N PRO A 10 31.92 -38.67 -10.19
CA PRO A 10 31.86 -37.42 -10.94
C PRO A 10 31.78 -37.67 -12.45
N PHE A 11 30.83 -37.01 -13.10
CA PHE A 11 30.65 -36.99 -14.54
C PHE A 11 31.52 -35.86 -15.13
N GLN A 12 32.67 -36.23 -15.69
CA GLN A 12 33.48 -35.35 -16.54
C GLN A 12 33.00 -35.49 -17.99
N LYS A 13 32.46 -34.42 -18.56
CA LYS A 13 32.37 -34.25 -20.02
C LYS A 13 33.15 -33.02 -20.41
N GLY A 14 34.12 -33.24 -21.30
CA GLY A 14 35.03 -32.24 -21.82
C GLY A 14 34.33 -31.20 -22.69
N ILE A 15 34.87 -29.98 -22.64
CA ILE A 15 34.54 -28.89 -23.55
C ILE A 15 35.77 -28.69 -24.43
N SER A 16 35.65 -29.07 -25.70
CA SER A 16 36.66 -28.90 -26.73
C SER A 16 36.35 -27.68 -27.59
N GLY A 17 37.23 -26.67 -27.51
CA GLY A 17 37.44 -25.57 -28.47
C GLY A 17 36.28 -24.59 -28.65
N TRP A 18 36.46 -23.36 -29.12
CA TRP A 18 37.47 -22.77 -29.98
C TRP A 18 37.67 -21.31 -29.55
N PHE A 19 38.92 -20.86 -29.44
CA PHE A 19 39.28 -19.45 -29.25
C PHE A 19 39.07 -18.72 -30.58
N PHE A 20 38.05 -17.86 -30.65
CA PHE A 20 38.00 -16.77 -31.63
C PHE A 20 38.53 -15.50 -30.98
N ILE A 21 39.77 -15.15 -31.27
CA ILE A 21 40.33 -13.83 -30.98
C ILE A 21 39.81 -12.89 -32.09
N GLY A 22 38.64 -12.30 -31.85
CA GLY A 22 38.14 -11.17 -32.62
C GLY A 22 38.70 -9.88 -32.03
N ALA A 23 39.62 -9.24 -32.75
CA ALA A 23 40.13 -7.92 -32.41
C ALA A 23 39.01 -6.87 -32.52
N LEU A 24 38.43 -6.49 -31.38
CA LEU A 24 37.47 -5.40 -31.27
C LEU A 24 38.24 -4.08 -31.25
N THR A 25 38.23 -3.37 -32.38
CA THR A 25 38.74 -2.00 -32.51
C THR A 25 37.78 -1.04 -31.81
N ILE A 26 38.21 -0.50 -30.66
CA ILE A 26 37.50 0.53 -29.91
C ILE A 26 37.77 1.89 -30.58
N PHE A 27 36.78 2.45 -31.29
CA PHE A 27 36.79 3.86 -31.67
C PHE A 27 36.44 4.72 -30.46
N LEU A 28 37.46 5.31 -29.83
CA LEU A 28 37.30 6.37 -28.84
C LEU A 28 36.84 7.65 -29.56
N SER A 29 35.53 7.88 -29.59
CA SER A 29 34.97 9.20 -29.93
C SER A 29 35.04 10.09 -28.69
N GLY A 30 36.02 10.99 -28.66
CA GLY A 30 36.12 12.02 -27.63
C GLY A 30 34.98 13.03 -27.77
N CYS A 31 34.15 13.18 -26.75
CA CYS A 31 33.28 14.35 -26.62
C CYS A 31 34.09 15.49 -26.02
N ALA A 32 34.29 16.56 -26.80
CA ALA A 32 34.82 17.81 -26.31
C ALA A 32 33.80 18.46 -25.35
N TYR A 33 34.19 18.66 -24.10
CA TYR A 33 33.42 19.45 -23.15
C TYR A 33 33.51 20.93 -23.53
N GLN A 34 32.39 21.52 -23.94
CA GLN A 34 32.23 22.97 -24.00
C GLN A 34 32.04 23.49 -22.57
N THR A 35 33.02 24.26 -22.09
CA THR A 35 32.90 25.06 -20.87
C THR A 35 31.96 26.23 -21.13
N GLY A 36 30.67 26.04 -20.88
CA GLY A 36 29.70 27.13 -20.74
C GLY A 36 29.94 27.85 -19.42
N GLY A 37 30.44 29.08 -19.49
CA GLY A 37 30.57 29.96 -18.33
C GLY A 37 29.18 30.32 -17.80
N PHE A 38 28.86 29.85 -16.59
CA PHE A 38 27.70 30.33 -15.84
C PHE A 38 28.08 31.61 -15.11
N ALA A 39 27.38 32.69 -15.42
CA ALA A 39 27.43 33.92 -14.66
C ALA A 39 26.89 33.64 -13.24
N VAL A 40 27.78 33.75 -12.25
CA VAL A 40 27.41 33.72 -10.83
C VAL A 40 26.66 35.02 -10.56
N THR A 41 25.34 34.93 -10.44
CA THR A 41 24.54 36.02 -9.88
C THR A 41 24.60 35.86 -8.37
N GLU A 42 25.22 36.81 -7.68
CA GLU A 42 25.24 36.88 -6.22
C GLU A 42 23.81 36.91 -5.69
N ILE A 43 23.42 35.89 -4.93
CA ILE A 43 22.19 35.88 -4.15
C ILE A 43 22.52 36.58 -2.83
N LEU A 44 22.00 37.79 -2.67
CA LEU A 44 22.04 38.52 -1.41
C LEU A 44 21.28 37.74 -0.34
N THR A 45 22.00 37.32 0.71
CA THR A 45 21.46 36.76 1.94
C THR A 45 20.57 37.77 2.66
N PRO A 46 19.31 37.47 2.99
CA PRO A 46 18.51 38.34 3.84
C PRO A 46 19.01 38.26 5.29
N GLU A 47 19.25 39.44 5.86
CA GLU A 47 19.67 39.69 7.23
C GLU A 47 18.57 39.26 8.24
N PRO A 48 18.92 38.66 9.40
CA PRO A 48 17.92 38.26 10.39
C PRO A 48 17.28 39.49 11.06
N ALA A 49 15.95 39.55 11.01
CA ALA A 49 15.17 40.59 11.67
C ALA A 49 15.32 40.51 13.20
N THR A 50 15.88 41.56 13.79
CA THR A 50 15.97 41.75 15.23
C THR A 50 14.62 42.24 15.76
N VAL A 51 13.96 41.45 16.61
CA VAL A 51 12.69 41.84 17.24
C VAL A 51 12.96 42.78 18.42
N GLN A 52 12.59 44.05 18.29
CA GLN A 52 12.59 45.02 19.39
C GLN A 52 11.30 44.86 20.23
N PRO A 53 11.38 44.84 21.58
CA PRO A 53 10.18 44.81 22.42
C PRO A 53 9.48 46.17 22.38
N SER A 54 8.20 46.16 22.03
CA SER A 54 7.33 47.34 22.00
C SER A 54 6.90 47.70 23.42
N ALA A 55 7.16 48.95 23.83
CA ALA A 55 6.78 49.48 25.13
C ALA A 55 5.25 49.71 25.21
N THR A 56 4.65 49.25 26.31
CA THR A 56 3.24 49.42 26.66
C THR A 56 2.93 50.90 26.94
N ALA A 57 2.02 51.49 26.17
CA ALA A 57 1.48 52.81 26.44
C ALA A 57 0.39 52.73 27.52
N ILE A 58 0.55 53.49 28.59
CA ILE A 58 -0.44 53.65 29.67
C ILE A 58 -1.52 54.64 29.17
N ALA A 59 -2.75 54.15 29.02
CA ALA A 59 -3.90 54.99 28.67
C ALA A 59 -4.36 55.82 29.88
N GLN A 60 -4.55 57.12 29.65
CA GLN A 60 -4.98 58.10 30.66
C GLN A 60 -6.48 57.96 30.99
N ASN A 61 -6.82 58.23 32.25
CA ASN A 61 -8.19 58.29 32.79
C ASN A 61 -9.07 59.29 32.02
N GLN A 62 -10.13 58.80 31.37
CA GLN A 62 -11.29 59.60 30.96
C GLN A 62 -12.46 59.41 31.95
N PRO A 63 -13.25 60.46 32.23
CA PRO A 63 -14.41 60.36 33.11
C PRO A 63 -15.54 59.55 32.47
N ILE A 64 -16.10 58.63 33.26
CA ILE A 64 -17.17 57.70 32.86
C ILE A 64 -18.50 58.47 32.81
N HIS A 65 -19.04 58.69 31.61
CA HIS A 65 -20.45 59.07 31.43
C HIS A 65 -21.30 57.80 31.41
N ILE A 66 -22.11 57.59 32.45
CA ILE A 66 -23.04 56.46 32.52
C ILE A 66 -24.23 56.78 31.61
N THR A 67 -24.26 56.14 30.44
CA THR A 67 -25.41 56.14 29.55
C THR A 67 -26.16 54.84 29.78
N LEU A 68 -27.42 54.90 30.22
CA LEU A 68 -28.25 53.70 30.40
C LEU A 68 -28.79 53.26 29.03
N HIS A 69 -28.27 52.15 28.51
CA HIS A 69 -28.77 51.53 27.28
C HIS A 69 -29.82 50.47 27.65
N PRO A 70 -30.93 50.34 26.89
CA PRO A 70 -31.90 49.28 27.14
C PRO A 70 -31.27 47.91 26.89
N THR A 71 -31.35 47.03 27.89
CA THR A 71 -30.88 45.64 27.79
C THR A 71 -31.81 44.84 26.88
N LEU A 72 -31.34 44.46 25.69
CA LEU A 72 -32.05 43.51 24.84
C LEU A 72 -31.90 42.11 25.42
N THR A 73 -33.01 41.49 25.82
CA THR A 73 -33.06 40.10 26.26
C THR A 73 -32.80 39.18 25.06
N ALA A 74 -31.68 38.45 25.07
CA ALA A 74 -31.37 37.47 24.03
C ALA A 74 -32.38 36.31 24.07
N THR A 75 -33.14 36.13 22.98
CA THR A 75 -33.95 34.94 22.76
C THR A 75 -33.03 33.75 22.51
N ALA A 76 -33.21 32.66 23.26
CA ALA A 76 -32.44 31.44 23.05
C ALA A 76 -32.70 30.88 21.64
N LEU A 77 -31.64 30.64 20.86
CA LEU A 77 -31.74 29.91 19.60
C LEU A 77 -32.25 28.48 19.88
N PRO A 78 -33.07 27.90 18.99
CA PRO A 78 -33.44 26.50 19.07
C PRO A 78 -32.16 25.64 19.04
N SER A 79 -32.09 24.68 19.95
CA SER A 79 -31.02 23.68 20.00
C SER A 79 -31.05 22.85 18.71
N LEU A 80 -30.00 22.94 17.89
CA LEU A 80 -29.77 22.01 16.79
C LEU A 80 -29.37 20.67 17.39
N GLN A 81 -30.35 19.78 17.55
CA GLN A 81 -30.09 18.39 17.93
C GLN A 81 -29.21 17.77 16.82
N PRO A 82 -28.06 17.14 17.14
CA PRO A 82 -27.25 16.48 16.12
C PRO A 82 -28.08 15.36 15.50
N SER A 83 -28.47 15.55 14.24
CA SER A 83 -29.03 14.49 13.41
C SER A 83 -27.89 13.54 13.10
N SER A 84 -27.94 12.31 13.61
CA SER A 84 -27.03 11.25 13.17
C SER A 84 -27.39 10.91 11.73
N THR A 85 -26.77 11.58 10.76
CA THR A 85 -26.79 11.12 9.37
C THR A 85 -26.20 9.72 9.36
N PRO A 86 -26.95 8.69 8.93
CA PRO A 86 -26.39 7.35 8.81
C PRO A 86 -25.22 7.44 7.82
N ILE A 87 -24.02 7.10 8.30
CA ILE A 87 -22.85 6.97 7.44
C ILE A 87 -23.18 5.82 6.46
N PRO A 88 -23.19 6.06 5.14
CA PRO A 88 -23.41 4.99 4.19
C PRO A 88 -22.33 3.93 4.39
N GLN A 89 -22.74 2.70 4.69
CA GLN A 89 -21.80 1.58 4.80
C GLN A 89 -21.25 1.29 3.40
N SER A 90 -19.93 1.28 3.25
CA SER A 90 -19.27 1.03 1.96
C SER A 90 -19.59 -0.38 1.46
N GLU A 91 -19.97 -0.50 0.19
CA GLU A 91 -20.13 -1.83 -0.43
C GLU A 91 -18.79 -2.56 -0.46
N ILE A 92 -18.81 -3.89 -0.34
CA ILE A 92 -17.63 -4.73 -0.58
C ILE A 92 -17.61 -5.18 -2.02
N CYS A 93 -16.55 -4.81 -2.72
CA CYS A 93 -16.38 -5.11 -4.12
C CYS A 93 -15.52 -6.34 -4.34
N SER A 94 -15.78 -7.07 -5.41
CA SER A 94 -14.80 -8.06 -5.90
C SER A 94 -13.46 -7.35 -6.17
N PRO A 95 -12.31 -7.96 -5.86
CA PRO A 95 -11.02 -7.38 -6.20
C PRO A 95 -10.74 -7.39 -7.70
N LEU A 96 -11.50 -8.15 -8.51
CA LEU A 96 -11.35 -8.25 -9.96
C LEU A 96 -12.57 -7.67 -10.66
N VAL A 97 -12.35 -6.93 -11.75
CA VAL A 97 -13.43 -6.35 -12.58
C VAL A 97 -14.22 -7.44 -13.30
N SER A 98 -13.55 -8.50 -13.75
CA SER A 98 -14.19 -9.54 -14.57
C SER A 98 -15.01 -10.57 -13.78
N ALA A 99 -14.74 -10.71 -12.47
CA ALA A 99 -15.31 -11.73 -11.61
C ALA A 99 -16.19 -11.10 -10.53
N LYS A 100 -17.38 -11.66 -10.29
CA LYS A 100 -18.22 -11.28 -9.15
C LYS A 100 -17.69 -11.87 -7.85
N ARG A 101 -18.09 -11.30 -6.70
CA ARG A 101 -17.74 -11.83 -5.36
C ARG A 101 -18.07 -13.31 -5.22
N SER A 102 -19.26 -13.72 -5.67
CA SER A 102 -19.72 -15.12 -5.62
C SER A 102 -18.88 -16.07 -6.48
N GLU A 103 -18.17 -15.57 -7.48
CA GLU A 103 -17.37 -16.37 -8.42
C GLU A 103 -15.90 -16.48 -7.97
N LEU A 104 -15.48 -15.70 -6.96
CA LEU A 104 -14.08 -15.68 -6.49
C LEU A 104 -13.60 -17.05 -6.03
N ILE A 105 -14.45 -17.82 -5.34
CA ILE A 105 -14.11 -19.15 -4.86
C ILE A 105 -13.73 -20.11 -6.00
N GLU A 106 -14.27 -19.90 -7.19
CA GLU A 106 -14.00 -20.74 -8.36
C GLU A 106 -12.65 -20.44 -9.03
N ILE A 107 -11.99 -19.36 -8.63
CA ILE A 107 -10.71 -18.90 -9.21
C ILE A 107 -9.61 -18.76 -8.16
N VAL A 108 -9.82 -19.27 -6.94
CA VAL A 108 -8.75 -19.44 -5.96
C VAL A 108 -7.79 -20.52 -6.46
N SER A 109 -6.57 -20.12 -6.81
CA SER A 109 -5.50 -21.05 -7.22
C SER A 109 -4.63 -21.49 -6.05
N ASP A 110 -4.46 -20.63 -5.05
CA ASP A 110 -3.82 -20.97 -3.78
C ASP A 110 -4.53 -20.25 -2.63
N GLY A 111 -4.92 -21.00 -1.59
CA GLY A 111 -5.76 -20.49 -0.50
C GLY A 111 -4.98 -19.85 0.65
N PHE A 112 -5.67 -19.31 1.65
CA PHE A 112 -5.01 -18.73 2.83
C PHE A 112 -4.45 -19.80 3.77
N HIS A 113 -3.12 -19.90 3.83
CA HIS A 113 -2.40 -20.80 4.76
C HIS A 113 -1.16 -20.11 5.36
N PRO A 114 -1.35 -19.16 6.29
CA PRO A 114 -0.25 -18.40 6.86
C PRO A 114 0.71 -19.32 7.63
N PRO A 115 2.02 -18.99 7.68
CA PRO A 115 2.97 -19.71 8.52
C PRO A 115 2.68 -19.45 10.01
N PRO A 116 3.31 -20.22 10.91
CA PRO A 116 3.24 -19.93 12.33
C PRO A 116 3.66 -18.49 12.66
N PRO A 117 3.12 -17.88 13.72
CA PRO A 117 3.48 -16.52 14.13
C PRO A 117 5.00 -16.32 14.24
N GLY A 118 5.49 -15.17 13.79
CA GLY A 118 6.92 -14.84 13.78
C GLY A 118 7.72 -15.45 12.62
N GLN A 119 7.15 -16.35 11.83
CA GLN A 119 7.85 -16.98 10.71
C GLN A 119 7.49 -16.32 9.39
N ASP A 120 8.49 -16.25 8.50
CA ASP A 120 8.24 -15.92 7.11
C ASP A 120 8.03 -17.21 6.30
N GLY A 121 6.87 -17.34 5.68
CA GLY A 121 6.47 -18.50 4.89
C GLY A 121 5.82 -18.05 3.59
N ARG A 122 5.86 -18.91 2.56
CA ARG A 122 5.62 -18.48 1.17
C ARG A 122 4.28 -17.76 0.96
N HIS A 123 3.22 -18.14 1.67
CA HIS A 123 1.86 -17.71 1.36
C HIS A 123 1.13 -17.17 2.60
N GLN A 124 0.72 -15.91 2.57
CA GLN A 124 0.02 -15.21 3.67
C GLN A 124 -1.16 -14.40 3.09
N GLY A 125 -1.80 -14.95 2.06
CA GLY A 125 -2.83 -14.31 1.26
C GLY A 125 -3.64 -15.36 0.49
N VAL A 126 -4.41 -14.92 -0.49
CA VAL A 126 -5.14 -15.76 -1.44
C VAL A 126 -4.69 -15.37 -2.83
N ASP A 127 -4.35 -16.37 -3.64
CA ASP A 127 -4.03 -16.20 -5.05
C ASP A 127 -5.27 -16.46 -5.90
N PHE A 128 -5.66 -15.47 -6.70
CA PHE A 128 -6.69 -15.62 -7.71
C PHE A 128 -6.06 -15.78 -9.08
N ALA A 129 -6.40 -16.87 -9.78
CA ALA A 129 -5.93 -17.12 -11.14
C ALA A 129 -6.98 -17.88 -11.96
N TYR A 130 -7.01 -17.62 -13.26
CA TYR A 130 -7.83 -18.39 -14.19
C TYR A 130 -7.22 -18.41 -15.60
N TYR A 131 -7.64 -19.40 -16.38
CA TYR A 131 -7.39 -19.51 -17.81
C TYR A 131 -8.72 -19.66 -18.54
N ARG A 132 -8.89 -18.96 -19.66
CA ARG A 132 -10.08 -19.05 -20.53
C ARG A 132 -11.41 -18.89 -19.77
N LYS A 133 -11.50 -17.87 -18.91
CA LYS A 133 -12.69 -17.53 -18.13
C LYS A 133 -13.04 -16.05 -18.31
N PHE A 134 -14.30 -15.68 -18.07
CA PHE A 134 -14.80 -14.30 -18.18
C PHE A 134 -14.51 -13.63 -19.54
N GLY A 135 -14.51 -14.42 -20.63
CA GLY A 135 -14.19 -13.95 -21.97
C GLY A 135 -12.71 -13.64 -22.22
N ARG A 136 -11.81 -14.01 -21.31
CA ARG A 136 -10.37 -13.71 -21.36
C ARG A 136 -9.53 -14.97 -21.40
N ALA A 137 -8.39 -14.93 -22.09
CA ALA A 137 -7.48 -16.09 -22.20
C ALA A 137 -6.75 -16.40 -20.88
N SER A 138 -6.48 -15.37 -20.07
CA SER A 138 -5.79 -15.43 -18.78
C SER A 138 -6.23 -14.24 -17.92
N ILE A 139 -5.98 -14.33 -16.61
CA ILE A 139 -6.11 -13.21 -15.67
C ILE A 139 -5.09 -12.08 -15.93
N ALA A 140 -3.99 -12.36 -16.63
CA ALA A 140 -3.05 -11.31 -17.03
C ALA A 140 -3.78 -10.18 -17.78
N GLY A 141 -3.53 -8.94 -17.38
CA GLY A 141 -4.20 -7.78 -17.98
C GLY A 141 -5.62 -7.53 -17.47
N ASP A 142 -6.15 -8.33 -16.53
CA ASP A 142 -7.46 -8.10 -15.95
C ASP A 142 -7.43 -6.88 -15.03
N GLY A 143 -8.50 -6.10 -15.04
CA GLY A 143 -8.62 -4.95 -14.15
C GLY A 143 -8.79 -5.43 -12.71
N PHE A 144 -8.05 -4.83 -11.78
CA PHE A 144 -8.32 -5.01 -10.35
C PHE A 144 -8.81 -3.70 -9.74
N GLN A 145 -9.68 -3.83 -8.75
CA GLN A 145 -10.42 -2.72 -8.17
C GLN A 145 -10.33 -2.75 -6.64
N ALA A 146 -10.54 -1.60 -6.00
CA ALA A 146 -10.53 -1.50 -4.55
C ALA A 146 -11.70 -2.30 -3.95
N VAL A 147 -11.37 -3.16 -2.99
CA VAL A 147 -12.35 -4.00 -2.28
C VAL A 147 -13.27 -3.16 -1.37
N LEU A 148 -12.74 -2.08 -0.80
CA LEU A 148 -13.41 -1.18 0.13
C LEU A 148 -12.98 0.26 -0.15
N ASP A 149 -13.76 1.23 0.35
CA ASP A 149 -13.30 2.61 0.47
C ASP A 149 -12.06 2.66 1.35
N GLY A 150 -11.14 3.59 1.10
CA GLY A 150 -9.95 3.69 1.93
C GLY A 150 -8.95 4.73 1.45
N LYS A 151 -7.73 4.60 1.97
CA LYS A 151 -6.58 5.42 1.59
C LYS A 151 -5.40 4.55 1.24
N VAL A 152 -4.59 5.00 0.28
CA VAL A 152 -3.35 4.34 -0.08
C VAL A 152 -2.36 4.41 1.10
N ALA A 153 -1.99 3.25 1.64
CA ALA A 153 -1.05 3.13 2.76
C ALA A 153 0.37 2.73 2.33
N ALA A 154 0.52 2.13 1.15
CA ALA A 154 1.82 1.76 0.59
C ALA A 154 1.78 1.69 -0.94
N LEU A 155 2.84 2.17 -1.59
CA LEU A 155 3.09 2.02 -3.02
C LEU A 155 4.43 1.33 -3.19
N ILE A 156 4.42 0.09 -3.67
CA ILE A 156 5.60 -0.75 -3.79
C ILE A 156 5.87 -0.97 -5.26
N VAL A 157 6.95 -0.37 -5.77
CA VAL A 157 7.30 -0.43 -7.19
C VAL A 157 8.45 -1.41 -7.40
N ASP A 158 8.15 -2.49 -8.13
CA ASP A 158 9.11 -3.51 -8.56
C ASP A 158 10.05 -4.02 -7.45
N ARG A 159 9.47 -4.39 -6.29
CA ARG A 159 10.24 -4.94 -5.16
C ARG A 159 9.92 -6.41 -4.89
N PHE A 160 10.95 -7.25 -4.92
CA PHE A 160 10.82 -8.65 -4.55
C PHE A 160 10.48 -8.80 -3.04
N PRO A 161 9.49 -9.65 -2.66
CA PRO A 161 8.85 -10.67 -3.50
C PRO A 161 7.56 -10.22 -4.19
N TYR A 162 6.96 -9.08 -3.84
CA TYR A 162 5.62 -8.72 -4.31
C TYR A 162 5.59 -8.18 -5.75
N GLY A 163 6.71 -7.64 -6.24
CA GLY A 163 6.76 -6.93 -7.51
C GLY A 163 6.14 -5.54 -7.35
N ASN A 164 5.25 -5.19 -8.27
CA ASN A 164 4.37 -4.04 -8.10
C ASN A 164 3.23 -4.42 -7.15
N ALA A 165 3.07 -3.66 -6.08
CA ALA A 165 2.03 -3.89 -5.09
C ALA A 165 1.53 -2.58 -4.46
N LEU A 166 0.30 -2.63 -3.98
CA LEU A 166 -0.42 -1.52 -3.36
C LEU A 166 -1.04 -2.01 -2.05
N ILE A 167 -1.04 -1.18 -1.02
CA ILE A 167 -1.83 -1.40 0.20
C ILE A 167 -2.86 -0.29 0.34
N ILE A 168 -4.11 -0.67 0.59
CA ILE A 168 -5.19 0.23 0.96
C ILE A 168 -5.53 0.01 2.43
N GLU A 169 -5.57 1.09 3.20
CA GLU A 169 -6.11 1.12 4.56
C GLU A 169 -7.57 1.55 4.53
N THR A 170 -8.44 0.79 5.22
CA THR A 170 -9.84 1.12 5.45
C THR A 170 -10.08 1.27 6.96
N PRO A 171 -10.37 2.50 7.45
CA PRO A 171 -10.70 2.73 8.85
C PRO A 171 -12.03 2.07 9.23
N PRO A 172 -12.27 1.76 10.52
CA PRO A 172 -13.44 0.99 10.96
C PRO A 172 -14.78 1.59 10.52
N LEU A 173 -14.88 2.92 10.47
CA LEU A 173 -16.11 3.61 10.04
C LEU A 173 -16.51 3.30 8.59
N LEU A 174 -15.54 2.92 7.75
CA LEU A 174 -15.75 2.56 6.34
C LEU A 174 -15.83 1.04 6.12
N VAL A 175 -15.63 0.23 7.17
CA VAL A 175 -15.81 -1.23 7.10
C VAL A 175 -17.28 -1.57 7.45
N PRO A 176 -18.00 -2.33 6.61
CA PRO A 176 -19.34 -2.82 6.92
C PRO A 176 -19.42 -3.51 8.28
N SER A 177 -20.52 -3.32 9.00
CA SER A 177 -20.68 -3.86 10.37
C SER A 177 -20.51 -5.37 10.43
N TRP A 178 -21.08 -6.09 9.47
CA TRP A 178 -20.97 -7.54 9.41
C TRP A 178 -19.52 -8.01 9.25
N VAL A 179 -18.69 -7.29 8.48
CA VAL A 179 -17.25 -7.59 8.38
C VAL A 179 -16.55 -7.28 9.68
N ARG A 180 -16.80 -6.10 10.27
CA ARG A 180 -16.18 -5.71 11.54
C ARG A 180 -16.44 -6.74 12.63
N GLU A 181 -17.67 -7.23 12.72
CA GLU A 181 -18.06 -8.26 13.67
C GLU A 181 -17.38 -9.60 13.35
N ASN A 182 -17.38 -10.02 12.08
CA ASN A 182 -16.77 -11.28 11.66
C ASN A 182 -15.27 -11.35 11.96
N ILE A 183 -14.54 -10.26 11.70
CA ILE A 183 -13.07 -10.21 11.87
C ILE A 183 -12.64 -9.67 13.25
N GLN A 184 -13.61 -9.28 14.08
CA GLN A 184 -13.42 -8.66 15.39
C GLN A 184 -12.52 -7.42 15.32
N LEU A 185 -12.86 -6.48 14.44
CA LEU A 185 -12.13 -5.23 14.26
C LEU A 185 -12.36 -4.30 15.46
N ALA A 186 -11.32 -4.02 16.23
CA ALA A 186 -11.40 -3.20 17.43
C ALA A 186 -11.29 -1.69 17.12
N GLN A 187 -11.58 -0.87 18.14
CA GLN A 187 -11.36 0.57 18.07
C GLN A 187 -9.86 0.88 17.94
N GLY A 188 -9.50 1.80 17.04
CA GLY A 188 -8.11 2.17 16.77
C GLY A 188 -7.36 1.17 15.88
N GLU A 189 -8.03 0.10 15.43
CA GLU A 189 -7.52 -0.77 14.37
C GLU A 189 -8.07 -0.35 13.01
N SER A 190 -7.43 -0.77 11.92
CA SER A 190 -7.90 -0.63 10.55
C SER A 190 -7.65 -1.89 9.75
N LEU A 191 -8.42 -2.04 8.67
CA LEU A 191 -8.25 -3.13 7.72
C LEU A 191 -7.25 -2.70 6.64
N TYR A 192 -6.24 -3.53 6.37
CA TYR A 192 -5.24 -3.28 5.34
C TYR A 192 -5.34 -4.36 4.26
N VAL A 193 -5.58 -3.95 3.02
CA VAL A 193 -5.70 -4.85 1.87
C VAL A 193 -4.51 -4.63 0.93
N LEU A 194 -3.70 -5.67 0.75
CA LEU A 194 -2.56 -5.67 -0.17
C LEU A 194 -2.91 -6.39 -1.46
N TYR A 195 -2.62 -5.75 -2.59
CA TYR A 195 -2.73 -6.29 -3.94
C TYR A 195 -1.31 -6.42 -4.51
N ALA A 196 -0.91 -7.61 -4.96
CA ALA A 196 0.46 -7.87 -5.44
C ALA A 196 0.50 -8.57 -6.79
N HIS A 197 1.73 -8.68 -7.31
CA HIS A 197 2.06 -9.21 -8.62
C HIS A 197 1.42 -8.42 -9.76
N LEU A 198 1.24 -7.11 -9.55
CA LEU A 198 0.53 -6.25 -10.47
C LEU A 198 1.39 -5.99 -11.72
N ALA A 199 0.75 -5.77 -12.86
CA ALA A 199 1.42 -5.19 -14.02
C ALA A 199 1.60 -3.69 -13.79
N GLU A 200 0.52 -3.03 -13.35
CA GLU A 200 0.44 -1.60 -13.11
C GLU A 200 -0.60 -1.33 -12.01
N PHE A 201 -0.42 -0.25 -11.26
CA PHE A 201 -1.44 0.35 -10.39
C PHE A 201 -1.53 1.84 -10.67
N TYR A 202 -2.72 2.40 -10.47
CA TYR A 202 -3.05 3.78 -10.84
C TYR A 202 -2.90 4.80 -9.71
N PRO A 203 -3.12 4.46 -8.42
CA PRO A 203 -2.85 5.41 -7.36
C PRO A 203 -1.37 5.81 -7.34
N THR A 204 -1.09 7.10 -7.21
CA THR A 204 0.28 7.64 -7.34
C THR A 204 0.82 8.21 -6.03
N GLU A 205 -0.04 8.44 -5.04
CA GLU A 205 0.35 9.09 -3.79
C GLU A 205 -0.12 8.32 -2.55
N ILE A 206 0.73 8.30 -1.52
CA ILE A 206 0.33 7.83 -0.19
C ILE A 206 -0.73 8.77 0.36
N GLY A 207 -1.80 8.22 0.94
CA GLY A 207 -2.93 8.95 1.47
C GLY A 207 -4.02 9.29 0.43
N GLU A 208 -3.79 9.01 -0.85
CA GLU A 208 -4.81 9.12 -1.90
C GLU A 208 -6.05 8.32 -1.51
N THR A 209 -7.23 8.94 -1.60
CA THR A 209 -8.50 8.28 -1.29
C THR A 209 -8.94 7.45 -2.48
N VAL A 210 -9.35 6.22 -2.21
CA VAL A 210 -9.93 5.30 -3.19
C VAL A 210 -11.33 4.93 -2.75
N SER A 211 -12.25 4.88 -3.72
CA SER A 211 -13.61 4.38 -3.50
C SER A 211 -13.69 2.87 -3.75
N SER A 212 -14.58 2.19 -3.05
CA SER A 212 -14.92 0.80 -3.33
C SER A 212 -15.34 0.64 -4.79
N CYS A 213 -14.94 -0.48 -5.41
CA CYS A 213 -15.09 -0.77 -6.84
C CYS A 213 -14.32 0.18 -7.78
N GLN A 214 -13.52 1.13 -7.28
CA GLN A 214 -12.66 1.93 -8.14
C GLN A 214 -11.61 1.05 -8.81
N LEU A 215 -11.52 1.11 -10.14
CA LEU A 215 -10.42 0.51 -10.89
C LEU A 215 -9.10 1.16 -10.47
N ILE A 216 -8.18 0.37 -9.94
CA ILE A 216 -6.91 0.84 -9.35
C ILE A 216 -5.69 0.19 -10.00
N GLY A 217 -5.89 -0.61 -11.06
CA GLY A 217 -4.80 -1.08 -11.91
C GLY A 217 -5.11 -2.37 -12.64
N VAL A 218 -4.04 -3.09 -12.96
CA VAL A 218 -4.08 -4.28 -13.80
C VAL A 218 -3.24 -5.42 -13.23
N VAL A 219 -3.81 -6.63 -13.22
CA VAL A 219 -3.13 -7.86 -12.78
C VAL A 219 -1.99 -8.23 -13.72
N GLY A 220 -0.85 -8.63 -13.16
CA GLY A 220 0.34 -9.04 -13.90
C GLY A 220 0.98 -10.30 -13.32
N ASN A 221 2.30 -10.34 -13.39
CA ASN A 221 3.15 -11.42 -12.88
C ASN A 221 4.48 -10.90 -12.33
N SER A 222 4.52 -9.65 -11.85
CA SER A 222 5.75 -9.04 -11.33
C SER A 222 6.21 -9.68 -10.01
N GLY A 223 7.49 -9.50 -9.65
CA GLY A 223 8.04 -10.08 -8.42
C GLY A 223 8.20 -11.60 -8.49
N ASN A 224 7.79 -12.31 -7.44
CA ASN A 224 7.96 -13.76 -7.31
C ASN A 224 6.74 -14.57 -7.76
N ALA A 225 6.00 -14.10 -8.76
CA ALA A 225 4.72 -14.70 -9.15
C ALA A 225 4.89 -16.01 -9.94
N GLY A 226 5.89 -16.08 -10.82
CA GLY A 226 6.11 -17.19 -11.77
C GLY A 226 5.08 -17.25 -12.90
N VAL A 227 3.79 -17.13 -12.58
CA VAL A 227 2.64 -17.05 -13.49
C VAL A 227 1.72 -15.90 -13.07
N ALA A 228 0.92 -15.38 -14.00
CA ALA A 228 0.03 -14.27 -13.70
C ALA A 228 -1.11 -14.68 -12.76
N HIS A 229 -1.28 -13.92 -11.68
CA HIS A 229 -2.33 -14.07 -10.69
C HIS A 229 -2.44 -12.77 -9.87
N LEU A 230 -3.57 -12.56 -9.21
CA LEU A 230 -3.71 -11.52 -8.20
C LEU A 230 -3.47 -12.14 -6.83
N HIS A 231 -2.41 -11.72 -6.14
CA HIS A 231 -2.19 -12.09 -4.74
C HIS A 231 -2.80 -11.04 -3.82
N LEU A 232 -3.83 -11.44 -3.07
CA LEU A 232 -4.54 -10.56 -2.15
C LEU A 232 -4.20 -10.92 -0.70
N LYS A 233 -3.83 -9.94 0.12
CA LYS A 233 -3.74 -10.13 1.58
C LYS A 233 -4.67 -9.18 2.28
N VAL A 234 -5.24 -9.65 3.39
CA VAL A 234 -6.01 -8.83 4.30
C VAL A 234 -5.39 -8.94 5.68
N ARG A 235 -5.16 -7.80 6.33
CA ARG A 235 -4.60 -7.73 7.67
C ARG A 235 -5.31 -6.70 8.52
N ILE A 236 -5.28 -6.90 9.83
CA ILE A 236 -5.71 -5.94 10.83
C ILE A 236 -4.46 -5.37 11.50
N GLY A 237 -4.37 -4.05 11.61
CA GLY A 237 -3.29 -3.36 12.32
C GLY A 237 -3.80 -2.06 12.94
N GLU A 238 -2.95 -1.33 13.65
CA GLU A 238 -3.29 0.01 14.15
C GLU A 238 -3.75 0.93 13.01
N GLU A 239 -4.65 1.87 13.26
CA GLU A 239 -5.08 2.89 12.30
C GLU A 239 -3.93 3.85 11.92
N GLY A 240 -3.93 4.35 10.69
CA GLY A 240 -3.04 5.37 10.17
C GLY A 240 -1.62 4.92 9.82
N GLN A 241 -1.40 3.62 9.61
CA GLN A 241 -0.06 3.09 9.35
C GLN A 241 0.33 3.22 7.88
N ILE A 242 1.50 3.81 7.65
CA ILE A 242 2.09 3.97 6.31
C ILE A 242 3.33 3.09 6.19
N LEU A 243 3.48 2.43 5.05
CA LEU A 243 4.69 1.66 4.69
C LEU A 243 5.23 2.22 3.37
N SER A 244 6.34 2.97 3.42
CA SER A 244 6.88 3.66 2.24
C SER A 244 7.25 2.72 1.08
N SER A 245 7.81 1.54 1.39
CA SER A 245 8.14 0.46 0.46
C SER A 245 8.43 -0.81 1.28
N MET A 246 8.52 -1.97 0.63
CA MET A 246 8.90 -3.23 1.27
C MET A 246 9.77 -4.09 0.36
N ALA A 247 10.92 -4.52 0.88
CA ALA A 247 11.82 -5.46 0.20
C ALA A 247 12.70 -6.15 1.25
N TYR A 248 13.00 -7.45 1.06
CA TYR A 248 13.82 -8.18 2.02
C TYR A 248 14.94 -9.02 1.39
N TYR A 249 14.60 -9.78 0.34
CA TYR A 249 15.53 -10.77 -0.23
C TYR A 249 16.45 -10.23 -1.32
N VAL A 250 16.50 -8.93 -1.52
CA VAL A 250 17.35 -8.29 -2.53
C VAL A 250 18.45 -7.50 -1.87
N ALA A 251 19.65 -7.56 -2.45
CA ALA A 251 20.82 -6.87 -1.91
C ALA A 251 20.65 -5.34 -1.88
N THR A 252 19.83 -4.81 -2.79
CA THR A 252 19.50 -3.38 -2.89
C THR A 252 18.42 -2.92 -1.91
N ALA A 253 17.82 -3.82 -1.12
CA ALA A 253 16.81 -3.44 -0.14
C ALA A 253 17.42 -2.58 0.96
N THR A 254 16.85 -1.40 1.20
CA THR A 254 17.31 -0.51 2.28
C THR A 254 16.97 -1.12 3.66
N PRO A 255 17.63 -0.68 4.75
CA PRO A 255 17.23 -1.07 6.10
C PRO A 255 15.75 -0.79 6.38
N GLU A 256 15.22 0.33 5.91
CA GLU A 256 13.82 0.73 6.09
C GLU A 256 12.87 -0.22 5.34
N GLU A 257 13.18 -0.57 4.10
CA GLU A 257 12.40 -1.54 3.31
C GLU A 257 12.37 -2.93 4.00
N ARG A 258 13.50 -3.35 4.59
CA ARG A 258 13.58 -4.62 5.32
C ARG A 258 12.78 -4.59 6.61
N GLN A 259 12.85 -3.49 7.36
CA GLN A 259 12.07 -3.33 8.58
C GLN A 259 10.58 -3.28 8.28
N ALA A 260 10.16 -2.53 7.25
CA ALA A 260 8.78 -2.49 6.81
C ALA A 260 8.28 -3.89 6.38
N TYR A 261 9.11 -4.65 5.66
CA TYR A 261 8.79 -6.03 5.28
C TYR A 261 8.61 -6.94 6.50
N LEU A 262 9.54 -6.91 7.46
CA LEU A 262 9.46 -7.71 8.70
C LEU A 262 8.26 -7.30 9.57
N ARG A 263 8.01 -5.99 9.68
CA ARG A 263 6.84 -5.43 10.37
C ARG A 263 5.55 -5.94 9.76
N TRP A 264 5.42 -5.85 8.43
CA TRP A 264 4.24 -6.34 7.73
C TRP A 264 4.08 -7.85 7.85
N ARG A 265 5.16 -8.64 7.67
CA ARG A 265 5.02 -10.09 7.48
C ARG A 265 5.19 -10.94 8.71
N THR A 266 6.00 -10.52 9.67
CA THR A 266 6.47 -11.40 10.75
C THR A 266 6.28 -10.82 12.16
N SER A 267 6.15 -9.49 12.33
CA SER A 267 6.13 -8.91 13.69
C SER A 267 4.87 -9.22 14.50
N GLY A 268 3.74 -9.49 13.81
CA GLY A 268 2.44 -9.66 14.44
C GLY A 268 1.66 -8.35 14.63
N GLU A 269 2.26 -7.19 14.32
CA GLU A 269 1.56 -5.90 14.34
C GLU A 269 0.46 -5.82 13.29
N PHE A 270 0.68 -6.44 12.13
CA PHE A 270 -0.35 -6.63 11.11
C PHE A 270 -0.81 -8.09 11.13
N ARG A 271 -1.89 -8.36 11.86
CA ARG A 271 -2.50 -9.69 12.02
C ARG A 271 -3.19 -10.10 10.73
N ALA A 272 -2.64 -11.11 10.05
CA ALA A 272 -3.24 -11.66 8.85
C ALA A 272 -4.55 -12.38 9.15
N ILE A 273 -5.55 -12.17 8.30
CA ILE A 273 -6.81 -12.91 8.28
C ILE A 273 -7.03 -13.47 6.88
N ASP A 274 -7.89 -14.47 6.75
CA ASP A 274 -8.25 -15.02 5.44
C ASP A 274 -9.04 -13.98 4.63
N PRO A 275 -8.54 -13.51 3.48
CA PRO A 275 -9.26 -12.59 2.60
C PRO A 275 -10.67 -13.06 2.22
N MET A 276 -10.92 -14.37 2.15
CA MET A 276 -12.26 -14.85 1.77
C MET A 276 -13.34 -14.54 2.81
N THR A 277 -12.95 -14.30 4.06
CA THR A 277 -13.88 -13.99 5.16
C THR A 277 -14.54 -12.60 5.06
N ILE A 278 -14.03 -11.73 4.19
CA ILE A 278 -14.62 -10.40 3.95
C ILE A 278 -15.52 -10.35 2.72
N PHE A 279 -15.65 -11.45 1.96
CA PHE A 279 -16.47 -11.47 0.73
C PHE A 279 -17.83 -12.18 0.90
N VAL A 280 -17.96 -13.02 1.92
CA VAL A 280 -19.17 -13.81 2.21
C VAL A 280 -19.81 -13.29 3.48
N GLU A 281 -21.06 -12.84 3.39
CA GLU A 281 -21.84 -12.48 4.56
C GLU A 281 -22.33 -13.74 5.26
N ASN A 282 -22.15 -13.83 6.58
CA ASN A 282 -22.65 -14.98 7.35
C ASN A 282 -24.19 -15.00 7.30
N GLY A 283 -24.78 -15.74 6.35
CA GLY A 283 -26.23 -15.79 6.15
C GLY A 283 -26.72 -16.09 4.74
N GLU A 284 -25.83 -16.07 3.73
CA GLU A 284 -26.11 -16.49 2.33
C GLU A 284 -25.10 -17.51 1.81
#